data_AF-A0A965V865-F1
#
_entry.id   AF-A0A965V865-F1
#
_cell.length_a   1.000
_cell.length_b   1.000
_cell.length_c   1.000
_cell.angle_alpha   90.00
_cell.angle_beta   90.00
_cell.angle_gamma   90.00
#
_symmetry.space_group_name_H-M   'P 1'
#
loop_
_entity.id
_entity.type
_entity.pdbx_description
1 polymer ?
#
loop_
_entity_poly.entity_id
_entity_poly.type
_entity_poly.pdbx_seq_one_letter_code
_entity_poly.pdbx_strand_id
1 'polypeptide(L)'
;MDFSFDVQATDGRARAGVFRTPRGVVETPVFMPVGTLASVKSLDPDDLRAMHAQIILANAYHLHLRPTDELVRQMGGLHRFMAWDAPILTDSGGFQVFSLASLNNVTEDGVSFKSHIDGSARHFTPESVMQIETNLGADVIMQFDHVIPGQSAHSASQDASERSLRWLARCQAEFDRLHAMEGAPRQTLFPIVQGGIHADLRREAAVHIAGAGAWDGFAIGGLSVGEEKPAMYEMLEVCDDAIPRDRPRYLMGVGFPEDLVEGVARGVDLFDCVAPTRMGRNGAAFTADGRLNLRNARHRTDERPLDESCGCAACRRFSRAYIRHLFVTDELLGLRLLSLHNVHFLIALMRRARAAVRDGTFHAWSRDWLARYHSAPKSQ
;
A
#
# COMPACT_ATOMS: atom_id res chain seq x y z
N MET A 1 -8.98 -12.75 -18.24
CA MET A 1 -8.46 -13.63 -17.18
C MET A 1 -9.24 -13.30 -15.94
N ASP A 2 -9.71 -14.31 -15.22
CA ASP A 2 -10.37 -14.13 -13.93
C ASP A 2 -9.33 -13.99 -12.82
N PHE A 3 -9.74 -13.45 -11.68
CA PHE A 3 -8.87 -13.30 -10.52
C PHE A 3 -8.47 -14.67 -9.96
N SER A 4 -7.19 -14.83 -9.66
CA SER A 4 -6.68 -16.06 -9.03
C SER A 4 -5.34 -15.80 -8.35
N PHE A 5 -5.05 -16.58 -7.32
CA PHE A 5 -3.78 -16.53 -6.61
C PHE A 5 -3.18 -17.93 -6.49
N ASP A 6 -1.93 -18.05 -6.91
CA ASP A 6 -1.17 -19.30 -6.87
C ASP A 6 0.07 -19.12 -6.01
N VAL A 7 0.23 -19.95 -4.98
CA VAL A 7 1.41 -19.95 -4.11
C VAL A 7 2.43 -20.92 -4.70
N GLN A 8 3.52 -20.39 -5.23
CA GLN A 8 4.53 -21.16 -5.98
C GLN A 8 5.62 -21.75 -5.08
N ALA A 9 5.96 -21.07 -3.99
CA ALA A 9 6.93 -21.52 -3.02
C ALA A 9 6.68 -20.88 -1.65
N THR A 10 7.17 -21.53 -0.60
CA THR A 10 7.09 -21.05 0.78
C THR A 10 8.40 -21.32 1.52
N ASP A 11 8.76 -20.41 2.42
CA ASP A 11 9.81 -20.63 3.42
C ASP A 11 9.28 -20.10 4.76
N GLY A 12 8.89 -21.04 5.65
CA GLY A 12 8.10 -20.70 6.83
C GLY A 12 6.75 -20.09 6.47
N ARG A 13 6.45 -18.91 7.02
CA ARG A 13 5.23 -18.13 6.70
C ARG A 13 5.39 -17.32 5.41
N ALA A 14 6.62 -17.08 4.93
CA ALA A 14 6.86 -16.29 3.73
C ALA A 14 6.42 -17.05 2.47
N ARG A 15 5.80 -16.33 1.53
CA ARG A 15 5.22 -16.90 0.32
C ARG A 15 5.71 -16.18 -0.92
N ALA A 16 6.07 -16.93 -1.94
CA ALA A 16 6.25 -16.42 -3.29
C ALA A 16 5.03 -16.85 -4.12
N GLY A 17 4.19 -15.90 -4.49
CA GLY A 17 2.94 -16.16 -5.19
C GLY A 17 2.81 -15.42 -6.51
N VAL A 18 1.70 -15.68 -7.19
CA VAL A 18 1.30 -15.02 -8.43
C VAL A 18 -0.19 -14.69 -8.35
N PHE A 19 -0.50 -13.39 -8.24
CA PHE A 19 -1.86 -12.88 -8.33
C PHE A 19 -2.16 -12.46 -9.78
N ARG A 20 -3.15 -13.11 -10.39
CA ARG A 20 -3.56 -12.84 -11.76
C ARG A 20 -4.78 -11.93 -11.72
N THR A 21 -4.74 -10.85 -12.50
CA THR A 21 -5.87 -9.95 -12.71
C THR A 21 -6.23 -9.89 -14.20
N PRO A 22 -7.37 -9.29 -14.57
CA PRO A 22 -7.73 -9.06 -15.97
C PRO A 22 -6.70 -8.25 -16.76
N ARG A 23 -5.92 -7.37 -16.11
CA ARG A 23 -4.96 -6.45 -16.76
C ARG A 23 -3.50 -6.83 -16.59
N GLY A 24 -3.18 -7.87 -15.83
CA GLY A 24 -1.80 -8.27 -15.69
C GLY A 24 -1.56 -9.29 -14.59
N VAL A 25 -0.30 -9.67 -14.48
CA VAL A 25 0.18 -10.60 -13.45
C VAL A 25 0.99 -9.82 -12.44
N VAL A 26 0.75 -10.08 -11.15
CA VAL A 26 1.47 -9.52 -10.02
C VAL A 26 2.19 -10.65 -9.29
N GLU A 27 3.52 -10.63 -9.31
CA GLU A 27 4.34 -11.57 -8.53
C GLU A 27 4.43 -11.07 -7.08
N THR A 28 4.16 -11.94 -6.11
CA THR A 28 4.21 -11.59 -4.68
C THR A 28 5.43 -12.22 -3.98
N PRO A 29 5.98 -11.58 -2.92
CA PRO A 29 5.56 -10.30 -2.35
C PRO A 29 5.86 -9.10 -3.26
N VAL A 30 5.05 -8.04 -3.18
CA VAL A 30 5.17 -6.82 -4.01
C VAL A 30 4.91 -5.55 -3.20
N PHE A 31 5.63 -4.49 -3.58
CA PHE A 31 5.38 -3.14 -3.11
C PHE A 31 4.66 -2.34 -4.19
N MET A 32 3.54 -1.71 -3.83
CA MET A 32 2.69 -0.89 -4.68
C MET A 32 3.05 0.60 -4.50
N PRO A 33 3.64 1.26 -5.51
CA PRO A 33 3.82 2.71 -5.50
C PRO A 33 2.47 3.43 -5.40
N VAL A 34 2.37 4.44 -4.54
CA VAL A 34 1.11 5.15 -4.28
C VAL A 34 0.93 6.36 -5.20
N GLY A 35 -0.10 6.30 -6.03
CA GLY A 35 -0.61 7.35 -6.90
C GLY A 35 -1.77 8.12 -6.29
N THR A 36 -1.47 9.12 -5.45
CA THR A 36 -2.48 9.87 -4.67
C THR A 36 -3.51 10.61 -5.53
N LEU A 37 -3.10 11.17 -6.68
CA LEU A 37 -3.96 11.99 -7.55
C LEU A 37 -3.78 11.55 -9.01
N ALA A 38 -4.04 10.27 -9.29
CA ALA A 38 -3.78 9.65 -10.60
C ALA A 38 -2.33 9.83 -11.07
N SER A 39 -1.39 9.94 -10.12
CA SER A 39 0.04 10.11 -10.39
C SER A 39 0.84 9.68 -9.17
N VAL A 40 1.83 8.81 -9.38
CA VAL A 40 2.89 8.57 -8.39
C VAL A 40 3.77 9.82 -8.38
N LYS A 41 3.75 10.54 -7.26
CA LYS A 41 4.35 11.88 -7.19
C LYS A 41 5.78 11.91 -7.74
N SER A 42 6.03 12.81 -8.69
CA SER A 42 7.29 13.04 -9.44
C SER A 42 7.70 11.97 -10.46
N LEU A 43 6.94 10.89 -10.60
CA LEU A 43 7.24 9.77 -11.51
C LEU A 43 6.17 9.66 -12.59
N ASP A 44 6.59 9.32 -13.80
CA ASP A 44 5.69 8.99 -14.90
C ASP A 44 5.51 7.46 -15.01
N PRO A 45 4.52 6.97 -15.78
CA PRO A 45 4.32 5.54 -15.99
C PRO A 45 5.54 4.79 -16.57
N ASP A 46 6.38 5.45 -17.37
CA ASP A 46 7.56 4.80 -17.97
C ASP A 46 8.64 4.55 -16.92
N ASP A 47 8.82 5.44 -15.94
CA ASP A 47 9.66 5.18 -14.77
C ASP A 47 9.21 3.90 -14.05
N LEU A 48 7.91 3.76 -13.82
CA LEU A 48 7.32 2.61 -13.12
C LEU A 48 7.55 1.31 -13.90
N ARG A 49 7.32 1.33 -15.22
CA ARG A 49 7.61 0.19 -16.11
C ARG A 49 9.10 -0.17 -16.10
N ALA A 50 9.98 0.82 -16.21
CA ALA A 50 11.44 0.61 -16.19
C ALA A 50 11.93 0.02 -14.86
N MET A 51 11.17 0.21 -13.78
CA MET A 51 11.46 -0.33 -12.46
C MET A 51 10.76 -1.67 -12.20
N HIS A 52 9.98 -2.16 -13.18
CA HIS A 52 9.18 -3.38 -13.10
C HIS A 52 8.09 -3.34 -12.04
N ALA A 53 7.49 -2.17 -11.79
CA ALA A 53 6.24 -2.11 -11.04
C ALA A 53 5.17 -2.90 -11.80
N GLN A 54 4.49 -3.83 -11.12
CA GLN A 54 3.44 -4.66 -11.72
C GLN A 54 2.04 -4.21 -11.30
N ILE A 55 1.95 -3.42 -10.23
CA ILE A 55 0.71 -2.91 -9.67
C ILE A 55 1.02 -1.60 -8.94
N ILE A 56 0.06 -0.67 -8.94
CA ILE A 56 0.13 0.57 -8.17
C ILE A 56 -1.12 0.70 -7.30
N LEU A 57 -1.02 1.49 -6.23
CA LEU A 57 -2.18 1.92 -5.47
C LEU A 57 -2.62 3.30 -5.96
N ALA A 58 -3.92 3.52 -6.14
CA ALA A 58 -4.51 4.83 -6.36
C ALA A 58 -5.45 5.20 -5.21
N ASN A 59 -5.56 6.49 -4.90
CA ASN A 59 -6.36 6.91 -3.77
C ASN A 59 -7.78 7.35 -4.19
N ALA A 60 -8.82 6.62 -3.79
CA ALA A 60 -10.17 6.94 -4.23
C ALA A 60 -10.70 8.24 -3.59
N TYR A 61 -10.38 8.49 -2.32
CA TYR A 61 -10.77 9.70 -1.60
C TYR A 61 -10.32 10.98 -2.34
N HIS A 62 -9.05 11.05 -2.71
CA HIS A 62 -8.48 12.22 -3.38
C HIS A 62 -9.02 12.37 -4.79
N LEU A 63 -9.19 11.28 -5.54
CA LEU A 63 -9.73 11.30 -6.91
C LEU A 63 -11.20 11.71 -6.94
N HIS A 64 -12.01 11.24 -5.99
CA HIS A 64 -13.40 11.66 -5.83
C HIS A 64 -13.51 13.16 -5.52
N LEU A 65 -12.65 13.68 -4.65
CA LEU A 65 -12.67 15.12 -4.35
C LEU A 65 -12.16 15.97 -5.51
N ARG A 66 -11.13 15.51 -6.22
CA ARG A 66 -10.60 16.17 -7.41
C ARG A 66 -9.79 15.17 -8.25
N PRO A 67 -10.20 14.87 -9.49
CA PRO A 67 -11.10 15.68 -10.33
C PRO A 67 -12.56 15.18 -10.37
N THR A 68 -12.98 14.37 -9.40
CA THR A 68 -14.17 13.51 -9.36
C THR A 68 -14.05 12.21 -10.15
N ASP A 69 -14.58 11.13 -9.58
CA ASP A 69 -14.59 9.80 -10.17
C ASP A 69 -15.52 9.72 -11.38
N GLU A 70 -16.59 10.51 -11.45
CA GLU A 70 -17.43 10.57 -12.64
C GLU A 70 -16.68 11.15 -13.83
N LEU A 71 -15.86 12.18 -13.62
CA LEU A 71 -15.00 12.71 -14.68
C LEU A 71 -13.99 11.64 -15.12
N VAL A 72 -13.33 10.96 -14.17
CA VAL A 72 -12.38 9.88 -14.48
C VAL A 72 -13.07 8.78 -15.30
N ARG A 73 -14.30 8.39 -14.93
CA ARG A 73 -15.12 7.44 -15.69
C ARG A 73 -15.42 7.95 -17.10
N GLN A 74 -15.86 9.20 -17.25
CA GLN A 74 -16.13 9.82 -18.56
C GLN A 74 -14.88 9.88 -19.45
N MET A 75 -13.71 10.04 -18.86
CA MET A 75 -12.41 10.03 -19.55
C MET A 75 -11.92 8.61 -19.90
N GLY A 76 -12.71 7.57 -19.60
CA GLY A 76 -12.43 6.18 -19.95
C GLY A 76 -11.79 5.35 -18.84
N GLY A 77 -11.98 5.75 -17.58
CA GLY A 77 -11.48 5.05 -16.41
C GLY A 77 -10.05 5.43 -16.03
N LEU A 78 -9.65 5.06 -14.82
CA LEU A 78 -8.41 5.51 -14.20
C LEU A 78 -7.16 5.09 -15.00
N HIS A 79 -7.11 3.85 -15.49
CA HIS A 79 -6.02 3.34 -16.33
C HIS A 79 -5.73 4.24 -17.53
N ARG A 80 -6.77 4.61 -18.28
CA ARG A 80 -6.66 5.51 -19.45
C ARG A 80 -6.31 6.92 -19.00
N PHE A 81 -6.94 7.41 -17.94
CA PHE A 81 -6.74 8.76 -17.43
C PHE A 81 -5.28 9.03 -17.01
N MET A 82 -4.61 8.03 -16.41
CA MET A 82 -3.23 8.16 -15.95
C MET A 82 -2.18 7.46 -16.82
N ALA A 83 -2.57 6.94 -17.98
CA ALA A 83 -1.71 6.19 -18.91
C ALA A 83 -0.97 4.99 -18.26
N TRP A 84 -1.65 4.30 -17.34
CA TRP A 84 -1.17 3.07 -16.68
C TRP A 84 -2.02 1.89 -17.13
N ASP A 85 -1.39 0.94 -17.81
CA ASP A 85 -2.03 -0.22 -18.46
C ASP A 85 -1.91 -1.52 -17.65
N ALA A 86 -1.22 -1.48 -16.50
CA ALA A 86 -1.10 -2.60 -15.58
C ALA A 86 -2.14 -2.53 -14.45
N PRO A 87 -2.22 -3.54 -13.58
CA PRO A 87 -3.11 -3.57 -12.43
C PRO A 87 -3.07 -2.30 -11.55
N ILE A 88 -4.24 -1.89 -11.06
CA ILE A 88 -4.42 -0.84 -10.05
C ILE A 88 -5.23 -1.39 -8.88
N LEU A 89 -4.81 -1.09 -7.66
CA LEU A 89 -5.61 -1.21 -6.46
C LEU A 89 -6.07 0.18 -6.01
N THR A 90 -7.34 0.38 -5.66
CA THR A 90 -7.79 1.62 -5.00
C THR A 90 -8.01 1.40 -3.52
N ASP A 91 -7.72 2.42 -2.69
CA ASP A 91 -8.16 2.42 -1.30
C ASP A 91 -9.58 3.00 -1.16
N SER A 92 -10.30 2.62 -0.11
CA SER A 92 -11.68 3.04 0.13
C SER A 92 -11.83 4.46 0.67
N GLY A 93 -10.71 5.10 1.04
CA GLY A 93 -10.70 6.42 1.67
C GLY A 93 -10.90 6.43 3.19
N GLY A 94 -11.18 5.27 3.83
CA GLY A 94 -11.45 5.17 5.28
C GLY A 94 -10.30 5.72 6.13
N PHE A 95 -9.05 5.43 5.77
CA PHE A 95 -7.88 5.96 6.47
C PHE A 95 -7.72 7.49 6.31
N GLN A 96 -8.02 8.05 5.13
CA GLN A 96 -7.88 9.49 4.88
C GLN A 96 -8.91 10.26 5.68
N VAL A 97 -10.13 9.74 5.73
CA VAL A 97 -11.16 10.24 6.64
C VAL A 97 -10.61 10.16 8.07
N PHE A 98 -10.20 9.00 8.58
CA PHE A 98 -9.58 8.87 9.91
C PHE A 98 -8.44 9.88 10.18
N SER A 99 -7.52 10.10 9.23
CA SER A 99 -6.38 11.01 9.41
C SER A 99 -6.78 12.50 9.53
N LEU A 100 -8.01 12.86 9.15
CA LEU A 100 -8.60 14.19 9.25
C LEU A 100 -9.55 14.32 10.47
N ALA A 101 -9.47 13.40 11.44
CA ALA A 101 -10.42 13.16 12.53
C ALA A 101 -10.97 14.36 13.30
N SER A 102 -10.26 15.50 13.38
CA SER A 102 -10.79 16.67 14.10
C SER A 102 -12.07 17.27 13.48
N LEU A 103 -12.48 16.80 12.29
CA LEU A 103 -13.62 17.33 11.53
C LEU A 103 -14.66 16.27 11.13
N ASN A 104 -14.61 15.06 11.69
CA ASN A 104 -15.43 13.95 11.24
C ASN A 104 -16.49 13.51 12.25
N ASN A 105 -17.61 13.00 11.74
CA ASN A 105 -18.63 12.33 12.52
C ASN A 105 -18.90 10.94 11.94
N VAL A 106 -18.62 9.89 12.71
CA VAL A 106 -18.78 8.50 12.30
C VAL A 106 -20.07 7.92 12.91
N THR A 107 -21.02 7.53 12.07
CA THR A 107 -22.28 6.90 12.47
C THR A 107 -22.36 5.49 11.87
N GLU A 108 -23.44 4.74 12.14
CA GLU A 108 -23.64 3.44 11.50
C GLU A 108 -23.89 3.59 9.99
N ASP A 109 -24.47 4.71 9.56
CA ASP A 109 -24.77 5.00 8.17
C ASP A 109 -23.50 5.25 7.33
N GLY A 110 -22.51 5.93 7.91
CA GLY A 110 -21.27 6.28 7.22
C GLY A 110 -20.45 7.32 7.96
N VAL A 111 -19.67 8.11 7.23
CA VAL A 111 -18.82 9.18 7.78
C VAL A 111 -19.06 10.50 7.09
N SER A 112 -19.46 11.50 7.88
CA SER A 112 -19.53 12.89 7.45
C SER A 112 -18.21 13.61 7.75
N PHE A 113 -17.68 14.36 6.79
CA PHE A 113 -16.44 15.12 6.94
C PHE A 113 -16.47 16.40 6.09
N LYS A 114 -15.49 17.29 6.30
CA LYS A 114 -15.27 18.45 5.42
C LYS A 114 -14.11 18.20 4.47
N SER A 115 -14.33 18.49 3.20
CA SER A 115 -13.28 18.46 2.18
C SER A 115 -12.13 19.38 2.55
N HIS A 116 -10.90 18.86 2.51
CA HIS A 116 -9.68 19.65 2.74
C HIS A 116 -9.34 20.59 1.56
N ILE A 117 -10.07 20.50 0.45
CA ILE A 117 -9.84 21.32 -0.75
C ILE A 117 -10.61 22.64 -0.68
N ASP A 118 -11.88 22.58 -0.28
CA ASP A 118 -12.83 23.70 -0.37
C ASP A 118 -13.73 23.85 0.88
N GLY A 119 -13.57 22.99 1.88
CA GLY A 119 -14.38 23.00 3.10
C GLY A 119 -15.81 22.49 2.94
N SER A 120 -16.19 22.00 1.75
CA SER A 120 -17.53 21.47 1.49
C SER A 120 -17.82 20.24 2.37
N ALA A 121 -19.05 20.13 2.86
CA ALA A 121 -19.48 18.95 3.59
C ALA A 121 -19.63 17.77 2.63
N ARG A 122 -19.11 16.62 3.04
CA ARG A 122 -19.15 15.35 2.32
C ARG A 122 -19.64 14.26 3.26
N HIS A 123 -20.23 13.22 2.68
CA HIS A 123 -20.71 12.06 3.41
C HIS A 123 -20.39 10.79 2.63
N PHE A 124 -19.57 9.93 3.21
CA PHE A 124 -19.22 8.64 2.63
C PHE A 124 -20.00 7.53 3.32
N THR A 125 -20.64 6.68 2.54
CA THR A 125 -21.26 5.44 3.00
C THR A 125 -20.58 4.26 2.29
N PRO A 126 -20.72 3.03 2.82
CA PRO A 126 -20.35 1.81 2.09
C PRO A 126 -20.78 1.82 0.62
N GLU A 127 -22.02 2.21 0.33
CA GLU A 127 -22.56 2.20 -1.03
C GLU A 127 -21.92 3.30 -1.91
N SER A 128 -21.78 4.52 -1.39
CA SER A 128 -21.20 5.61 -2.18
C SER A 128 -19.73 5.35 -2.50
N VAL A 129 -18.98 4.72 -1.59
CA VAL A 129 -17.58 4.33 -1.84
C VAL A 129 -17.48 3.23 -2.89
N MET A 130 -18.35 2.21 -2.87
CA MET A 130 -18.38 1.21 -3.95
C MET A 130 -18.70 1.84 -5.31
N GLN A 131 -19.59 2.83 -5.36
CA GLN A 131 -19.88 3.57 -6.58
C GLN A 131 -18.67 4.36 -7.08
N ILE A 132 -17.93 5.02 -6.18
CA ILE A 132 -16.70 5.75 -6.50
C ILE A 132 -15.65 4.81 -7.06
N GLU A 133 -15.34 3.72 -6.37
CA GLU A 133 -14.32 2.75 -6.82
C GLU A 133 -14.71 2.06 -8.13
N THR A 134 -16.01 1.82 -8.34
CA THR A 134 -16.55 1.33 -9.62
C THR A 134 -16.36 2.34 -10.75
N ASN A 135 -16.58 3.63 -10.49
CA ASN A 135 -16.36 4.67 -11.49
C ASN A 135 -14.87 4.82 -11.86
N LEU A 136 -13.97 4.66 -10.89
CA LEU A 136 -12.52 4.67 -11.13
C LEU A 136 -12.08 3.46 -11.97
N GLY A 137 -12.69 2.30 -11.78
CA GLY A 137 -12.45 1.11 -12.60
C GLY A 137 -11.10 0.44 -12.36
N ALA A 138 -10.57 0.51 -11.13
CA ALA A 138 -9.38 -0.22 -10.68
C ALA A 138 -9.59 -1.75 -10.71
N ASP A 139 -8.53 -2.55 -10.70
CA ASP A 139 -8.63 -4.02 -10.73
C ASP A 139 -9.03 -4.60 -9.37
N VAL A 140 -8.48 -4.03 -8.29
CA VAL A 140 -8.80 -4.39 -6.90
C VAL A 140 -9.35 -3.16 -6.20
N ILE A 141 -10.47 -3.32 -5.53
CA ILE A 141 -11.14 -2.27 -4.76
C ILE A 141 -11.31 -2.72 -3.31
N MET A 142 -11.46 -1.80 -2.39
CA MET A 142 -11.36 -2.08 -0.95
C MET A 142 -12.69 -1.78 -0.25
N GLN A 143 -13.10 -2.62 0.70
CA GLN A 143 -14.28 -2.29 1.50
C GLN A 143 -14.12 -0.91 2.18
N PHE A 144 -15.22 -0.19 2.36
CA PHE A 144 -15.23 0.94 3.28
C PHE A 144 -15.27 0.44 4.73
N ASP A 145 -14.35 0.90 5.58
CA ASP A 145 -14.15 0.41 6.93
C ASP A 145 -14.02 1.52 7.97
N HIS A 146 -14.22 1.17 9.25
CA HIS A 146 -14.11 2.09 10.36
C HIS A 146 -12.72 1.97 11.01
N VAL A 147 -11.82 2.88 10.64
CA VAL A 147 -10.44 2.92 11.15
C VAL A 147 -10.36 3.75 12.43
N ILE A 148 -9.69 3.22 13.46
CA ILE A 148 -9.38 3.89 14.72
C ILE A 148 -7.89 3.78 15.06
N PRO A 149 -7.34 4.56 16.02
CA PRO A 149 -5.92 4.45 16.39
C PRO A 149 -5.55 3.05 16.88
N GLY A 150 -4.35 2.57 16.57
CA GLY A 150 -3.97 1.16 16.77
C GLY A 150 -3.92 0.73 18.24
N GLN A 151 -3.59 1.67 19.14
CA GLN A 151 -3.53 1.44 20.60
C GLN A 151 -4.87 1.71 21.31
N SER A 152 -5.97 1.74 20.57
CA SER A 152 -7.30 1.97 21.16
C SER A 152 -7.69 0.84 22.10
N ALA A 153 -8.51 1.18 23.11
CA ALA A 153 -9.04 0.20 24.05
C ALA A 153 -9.77 -0.94 23.32
N HIS A 154 -9.79 -2.12 23.94
CA HIS A 154 -10.40 -3.31 23.37
C HIS A 154 -11.86 -3.07 22.95
N SER A 155 -12.69 -2.49 23.82
CA SER A 155 -14.10 -2.19 23.51
C SER A 155 -14.31 -1.24 22.33
N ALA A 156 -13.45 -0.22 22.18
CA ALA A 156 -13.51 0.68 21.04
C ALA A 156 -13.06 -0.02 19.74
N SER A 157 -12.04 -0.88 19.84
CA SER A 157 -11.57 -1.70 18.72
C SER A 157 -12.60 -2.74 18.30
N GLN A 158 -13.36 -3.28 19.25
CA GLN A 158 -14.46 -4.18 19.00
C GLN A 158 -15.60 -3.47 18.25
N ASP A 159 -16.08 -2.31 18.73
CA ASP A 159 -17.14 -1.54 18.03
C ASP A 159 -16.73 -1.20 16.58
N ALA A 160 -15.49 -0.74 16.39
CA ALA A 160 -14.98 -0.40 15.06
C ALA A 160 -14.86 -1.64 14.15
N SER A 161 -14.40 -2.76 14.69
CA SER A 161 -14.31 -4.03 13.96
C SER A 161 -15.69 -4.55 13.56
N GLU A 162 -16.63 -4.63 14.50
CA GLU A 162 -18.01 -5.07 14.24
C GLU A 162 -18.73 -4.16 13.25
N ARG A 163 -18.53 -2.83 13.34
CA ARG A 163 -19.06 -1.89 12.35
C ARG A 163 -18.46 -2.12 10.95
N SER A 164 -17.16 -2.38 10.88
CA SER A 164 -16.49 -2.70 9.61
C SER A 164 -17.05 -3.98 8.98
N LEU A 165 -17.41 -4.99 9.78
CA LEU A 165 -18.08 -6.20 9.28
C LEU A 165 -19.50 -5.91 8.76
N ARG A 166 -20.28 -5.08 9.45
CA ARG A 166 -21.60 -4.64 8.95
C ARG A 166 -21.49 -3.81 7.67
N TRP A 167 -20.47 -2.95 7.58
CA TRP A 167 -20.16 -2.17 6.39
C TRP A 167 -19.66 -3.03 5.23
N LEU A 168 -18.93 -4.12 5.48
CA LEU A 168 -18.55 -5.08 4.46
C LEU A 168 -19.79 -5.70 3.80
N ALA A 169 -20.79 -6.12 4.59
CA ALA A 169 -22.04 -6.67 4.02
C ALA A 169 -22.75 -5.67 3.10
N ARG A 170 -22.74 -4.38 3.47
CA ARG A 170 -23.27 -3.29 2.63
C ARG A 170 -22.44 -3.05 1.37
N CYS A 171 -21.11 -3.05 1.50
CA CYS A 171 -20.18 -2.93 0.37
C CYS A 171 -20.40 -4.08 -0.63
N GLN A 172 -20.50 -5.31 -0.14
CA GLN A 172 -20.71 -6.49 -0.98
C GLN A 172 -22.04 -6.42 -1.73
N ALA A 173 -23.14 -6.06 -1.04
CA ALA A 173 -24.44 -5.94 -1.68
C ALA A 173 -24.45 -4.87 -2.80
N GLU A 174 -23.80 -3.72 -2.57
CA GLU A 174 -23.69 -2.68 -3.60
C GLU A 174 -22.73 -3.07 -4.72
N PHE A 175 -21.60 -3.72 -4.40
CA PHE A 175 -20.65 -4.25 -5.37
C PHE A 175 -21.35 -5.21 -6.34
N ASP A 176 -22.09 -6.19 -5.81
CA ASP A 176 -22.84 -7.17 -6.60
C ASP A 176 -23.89 -6.48 -7.49
N ARG A 177 -24.61 -5.48 -6.96
CA ARG A 177 -25.59 -4.70 -7.72
C ARG A 177 -24.95 -3.94 -8.88
N LEU A 178 -23.85 -3.25 -8.63
CA LEU A 178 -23.12 -2.47 -9.64
C LEU A 178 -22.49 -3.37 -10.71
N HIS A 179 -21.93 -4.51 -10.30
CA HIS A 179 -21.23 -5.44 -11.21
C HIS A 179 -22.17 -6.37 -11.99
N ALA A 180 -23.45 -6.41 -11.63
CA ALA A 180 -24.50 -7.01 -12.46
C ALA A 180 -24.93 -6.12 -13.64
N MET A 181 -24.54 -4.83 -13.64
CA MET A 181 -24.90 -3.88 -14.71
C MET A 181 -24.04 -4.11 -15.97
N GLU A 182 -24.65 -3.89 -17.14
CA GLU A 182 -23.92 -3.95 -18.40
C GLU A 182 -22.84 -2.86 -18.47
N GLY A 183 -21.63 -3.24 -18.88
CA GLY A 183 -20.50 -2.33 -18.98
C GLY A 183 -19.77 -2.03 -17.67
N ALA A 184 -20.13 -2.70 -16.57
CA ALA A 184 -19.36 -2.61 -15.32
C ALA A 184 -17.90 -3.07 -15.55
N PRO A 185 -16.91 -2.38 -14.95
CA PRO A 185 -15.52 -2.82 -15.01
C PRO A 185 -15.35 -4.18 -14.33
N ARG A 186 -14.32 -4.92 -14.75
CA ARG A 186 -13.93 -6.17 -14.08
C ARG A 186 -13.07 -5.83 -12.87
N GLN A 187 -13.63 -5.94 -11.68
CA GLN A 187 -12.96 -5.64 -10.41
C GLN A 187 -13.17 -6.79 -9.43
N THR A 188 -12.37 -6.81 -8.37
CA THR A 188 -12.61 -7.66 -7.19
C THR A 188 -12.56 -6.81 -5.92
N LEU A 189 -13.41 -7.16 -4.93
CA LEU A 189 -13.52 -6.48 -3.65
C LEU A 189 -12.71 -7.22 -2.59
N PHE A 190 -11.75 -6.52 -1.97
CA PHE A 190 -11.00 -7.04 -0.83
C PHE A 190 -11.63 -6.55 0.49
N PRO A 191 -12.06 -7.46 1.37
CA PRO A 191 -12.43 -7.12 2.73
C PRO A 191 -11.19 -6.74 3.56
N ILE A 192 -11.39 -5.95 4.61
CA ILE A 192 -10.33 -5.45 5.49
C ILE A 192 -10.55 -6.03 6.89
N VAL A 193 -9.58 -6.82 7.35
CA VAL A 193 -9.51 -7.30 8.73
C VAL A 193 -9.14 -6.14 9.65
N GLN A 194 -10.01 -5.83 10.60
CA GLN A 194 -9.83 -4.84 11.67
C GLN A 194 -9.67 -5.54 13.03
N GLY A 195 -9.50 -4.77 14.11
CA GLY A 195 -9.37 -5.30 15.48
C GLY A 195 -8.24 -4.67 16.32
N GLY A 196 -7.56 -3.64 15.81
CA GLY A 196 -6.46 -2.98 16.53
C GLY A 196 -5.29 -3.93 16.83
N ILE A 197 -4.72 -3.81 18.03
CA ILE A 197 -3.68 -4.70 18.56
C ILE A 197 -4.23 -5.88 19.39
N HIS A 198 -5.49 -6.25 19.20
CA HIS A 198 -6.17 -7.30 19.98
C HIS A 198 -6.31 -8.59 19.16
N ALA A 199 -5.55 -9.61 19.55
CA ALA A 199 -5.44 -10.87 18.80
C ALA A 199 -6.76 -11.64 18.66
N ASP A 200 -7.62 -11.58 19.67
CA ASP A 200 -8.96 -12.17 19.64
C ASP A 200 -9.85 -11.50 18.59
N LEU A 201 -9.90 -10.16 18.58
CA LEU A 201 -10.70 -9.39 17.63
C LEU A 201 -10.22 -9.58 16.18
N ARG A 202 -8.90 -9.62 15.96
CA ARG A 202 -8.30 -9.89 14.63
C ARG A 202 -8.71 -11.26 14.10
N ARG A 203 -8.63 -12.29 14.95
CA ARG A 203 -9.00 -13.65 14.59
C ARG A 203 -10.49 -13.76 14.30
N GLU A 204 -11.33 -13.17 15.14
CA GLU A 204 -12.79 -13.15 14.95
C GLU A 204 -13.16 -12.49 13.63
N ALA A 205 -12.61 -11.29 13.35
CA ALA A 205 -12.87 -10.58 12.10
C ALA A 205 -12.43 -11.38 10.87
N ALA A 206 -11.22 -11.95 10.89
CA ALA A 206 -10.71 -12.76 9.78
C ALA A 206 -11.58 -14.00 9.50
N VAL A 207 -11.99 -14.72 10.55
CA VAL A 207 -12.87 -15.89 10.44
C VAL A 207 -14.26 -15.50 9.94
N HIS A 208 -14.83 -14.42 10.46
CA HIS A 208 -16.12 -13.91 10.02
C HIS A 208 -16.09 -13.55 8.54
N ILE A 209 -15.09 -12.76 8.11
CA ILE A 209 -14.93 -12.35 6.72
C ILE A 209 -14.80 -13.59 5.83
N ALA A 210 -13.92 -14.54 6.18
CA ALA A 210 -13.73 -15.75 5.38
C ALA A 210 -15.00 -16.61 5.24
N GLY A 211 -15.88 -16.61 6.26
CA GLY A 211 -17.17 -17.31 6.22
C GLY A 211 -18.29 -16.56 5.48
N ALA A 212 -18.15 -15.26 5.26
CA ALA A 212 -19.20 -14.41 4.70
C ALA A 212 -19.24 -14.40 3.16
N GLY A 213 -18.17 -14.80 2.48
CA GLY A 213 -18.10 -14.72 1.03
C GLY A 213 -16.87 -15.40 0.41
N ALA A 214 -16.85 -15.44 -0.92
CA ALA A 214 -15.71 -15.92 -1.70
C ALA A 214 -14.87 -14.71 -2.14
N TRP A 215 -13.83 -14.40 -1.37
CA TRP A 215 -12.97 -13.24 -1.61
C TRP A 215 -11.72 -13.61 -2.41
N ASP A 216 -11.28 -12.74 -3.32
CA ASP A 216 -10.05 -12.96 -4.08
C ASP A 216 -8.77 -12.52 -3.35
N GLY A 217 -8.91 -11.95 -2.15
CA GLY A 217 -7.83 -11.55 -1.26
C GLY A 217 -8.34 -10.86 -0.01
N PHE A 218 -7.44 -10.56 0.90
CA PHE A 218 -7.75 -9.99 2.21
C PHE A 218 -6.77 -8.87 2.52
N ALA A 219 -7.27 -7.74 3.01
CA ALA A 219 -6.42 -6.70 3.56
C ALA A 219 -6.37 -6.75 5.08
N ILE A 220 -5.28 -6.24 5.62
CA ILE A 220 -5.01 -6.08 7.05
C ILE A 220 -4.90 -4.56 7.28
N GLY A 221 -5.96 -4.00 7.84
CA GLY A 221 -6.08 -2.56 8.11
C GLY A 221 -5.87 -2.22 9.59
N GLY A 222 -5.83 -0.92 9.90
CA GLY A 222 -5.73 -0.45 11.30
C GLY A 222 -4.41 -0.81 12.00
N LEU A 223 -3.35 -1.03 11.22
CA LEU A 223 -1.97 -1.20 11.68
C LEU A 223 -1.09 -0.12 11.04
N SER A 224 0.10 0.11 11.60
CA SER A 224 0.99 1.23 11.36
C SER A 224 0.32 2.60 11.60
N VAL A 225 -0.58 2.67 12.58
CA VAL A 225 -1.38 3.86 12.93
C VAL A 225 -1.13 4.33 14.37
N GLY A 226 0.05 4.01 14.89
CA GLY A 226 0.59 4.55 16.14
C GLY A 226 1.07 3.49 17.12
N GLU A 227 0.81 2.22 16.88
CA GLU A 227 1.29 1.11 17.70
C GLU A 227 2.79 0.81 17.50
N GLU A 228 3.38 0.13 18.48
CA GLU A 228 4.76 -0.32 18.42
C GLU A 228 4.93 -1.51 17.46
N LYS A 229 6.11 -1.61 16.83
CA LYS A 229 6.41 -2.66 15.84
C LYS A 229 6.14 -4.09 16.31
N PRO A 230 6.51 -4.50 17.54
CA PRO A 230 6.21 -5.87 18.01
C PRO A 230 4.71 -6.18 18.05
N ALA A 231 3.87 -5.21 18.42
CA ALA A 231 2.42 -5.39 18.45
C ALA A 231 1.86 -5.55 17.03
N MET A 232 2.32 -4.73 16.08
CA MET A 232 1.98 -4.89 14.67
C MET A 232 2.34 -6.30 14.16
N TYR A 233 3.57 -6.75 14.43
CA TYR A 233 4.08 -8.05 14.01
C TYR A 233 3.28 -9.22 14.58
N GLU A 234 2.92 -9.17 15.87
CA GLU A 234 2.06 -10.17 16.50
C GLU A 234 0.70 -10.27 15.78
N MET A 235 0.10 -9.13 15.42
CA MET A 235 -1.18 -9.13 14.70
C MET A 235 -1.06 -9.70 13.27
N LEU A 236 0.09 -9.53 12.61
CA LEU A 236 0.32 -10.16 11.30
C LEU A 236 0.35 -11.69 11.41
N GLU A 237 0.98 -12.24 12.44
CA GLU A 237 1.02 -13.69 12.68
C GLU A 237 -0.38 -14.24 12.97
N VAL A 238 -1.17 -13.53 13.77
CA VAL A 238 -2.59 -13.87 14.03
C VAL A 238 -3.40 -13.86 12.74
N CYS A 239 -3.21 -12.85 11.88
CA CYS A 239 -3.91 -12.78 10.60
C CYS A 239 -3.45 -13.87 9.63
N ASP A 240 -2.15 -14.20 9.56
CA ASP A 240 -1.63 -15.29 8.74
C ASP A 240 -2.24 -16.65 9.13
N ASP A 241 -2.43 -16.89 10.43
CA ASP A 241 -3.06 -18.12 10.93
C ASP A 241 -4.57 -18.20 10.62
N ALA A 242 -5.25 -17.07 10.53
CA ALA A 242 -6.71 -17.01 10.35
C ALA A 242 -7.16 -16.83 8.89
N ILE A 243 -6.39 -16.14 8.05
CA ILE A 243 -6.73 -15.86 6.66
C ILE A 243 -6.38 -17.07 5.77
N PRO A 244 -7.28 -17.51 4.87
CA PRO A 244 -7.01 -18.58 3.91
C PRO A 244 -5.68 -18.41 3.18
N ARG A 245 -4.87 -19.49 3.16
CA ARG A 245 -3.49 -19.46 2.62
C ARG A 245 -3.43 -19.31 1.10
N ASP A 246 -4.48 -19.72 0.41
CA ASP A 246 -4.68 -19.65 -1.04
C ASP A 246 -5.16 -18.26 -1.51
N ARG A 247 -5.17 -17.27 -0.61
CA ARG A 247 -5.55 -15.89 -0.91
C ARG A 247 -4.41 -14.91 -0.60
N PRO A 248 -4.27 -13.84 -1.41
CA PRO A 248 -3.26 -12.84 -1.17
C PRO A 248 -3.60 -11.99 0.06
N ARG A 249 -2.57 -11.55 0.78
CA ARG A 249 -2.68 -10.77 2.02
C ARG A 249 -2.04 -9.41 1.86
N TYR A 250 -2.84 -8.36 2.03
CA TYR A 250 -2.44 -6.98 1.80
C TYR A 250 -2.30 -6.22 3.12
N LEU A 251 -1.07 -5.86 3.49
CA LEU A 251 -0.82 -4.98 4.64
C LEU A 251 -0.85 -3.52 4.20
N MET A 252 -1.86 -2.79 4.68
CA MET A 252 -2.13 -1.42 4.24
C MET A 252 -1.19 -0.42 4.92
N GLY A 253 -0.62 0.50 4.14
CA GLY A 253 0.10 1.68 4.65
C GLY A 253 1.53 1.45 5.17
N VAL A 254 2.09 0.25 5.01
CA VAL A 254 3.45 -0.11 5.46
C VAL A 254 4.44 -0.06 4.31
N GLY A 255 5.57 0.65 4.50
CA GLY A 255 6.59 0.74 3.45
C GLY A 255 7.97 1.24 3.86
N PHE A 256 8.36 1.09 5.13
CA PHE A 256 9.78 1.12 5.45
C PHE A 256 10.42 -0.23 5.07
N PRO A 257 11.66 -0.23 4.53
CA PRO A 257 12.32 -1.45 4.06
C PRO A 257 12.29 -2.63 5.05
N GLU A 258 12.61 -2.36 6.32
CA GLU A 258 12.61 -3.33 7.40
C GLU A 258 11.22 -3.94 7.65
N ASP A 259 10.17 -3.11 7.61
CA ASP A 259 8.80 -3.56 7.84
C ASP A 259 8.30 -4.44 6.70
N LEU A 260 8.74 -4.17 5.47
CA LEU A 260 8.41 -5.03 4.33
C LEU A 260 9.02 -6.42 4.53
N VAL A 261 10.29 -6.50 4.92
CA VAL A 261 10.97 -7.78 5.16
C VAL A 261 10.31 -8.54 6.32
N GLU A 262 10.00 -7.85 7.42
CA GLU A 262 9.31 -8.41 8.57
C GLU A 262 7.86 -8.84 8.25
N GLY A 263 7.16 -8.10 7.38
CA GLY A 263 5.83 -8.44 6.91
C GLY A 263 5.84 -9.69 6.02
N VAL A 264 6.80 -9.81 5.10
CA VAL A 264 6.97 -11.01 4.27
C VAL A 264 7.27 -12.23 5.15
N ALA A 265 8.12 -12.08 6.17
CA ALA A 265 8.41 -13.13 7.14
C ALA A 265 7.17 -13.60 7.91
N ARG A 266 6.07 -12.82 7.88
CA ARG A 266 4.79 -13.09 8.53
C ARG A 266 3.65 -13.28 7.54
N GLY A 267 3.99 -13.66 6.31
CA GLY A 267 3.03 -14.12 5.31
C GLY A 267 2.27 -13.03 4.58
N VAL A 268 2.70 -11.77 4.63
CA VAL A 268 2.12 -10.68 3.83
C VAL A 268 2.66 -10.72 2.38
N ASP A 269 1.78 -10.46 1.41
CA ASP A 269 2.10 -10.48 -0.03
C ASP A 269 2.12 -9.10 -0.69
N LEU A 270 1.24 -8.20 -0.24
CA LEU A 270 1.02 -6.90 -0.88
C LEU A 270 1.28 -5.82 0.17
N PHE A 271 1.95 -4.76 -0.26
CA PHE A 271 2.26 -3.60 0.58
C PHE A 271 2.09 -2.32 -0.22
N ASP A 272 1.75 -1.23 0.45
CA ASP A 272 1.78 0.11 -0.12
C ASP A 272 2.29 1.12 0.90
N CYS A 273 2.93 2.19 0.43
CA CYS A 273 3.17 3.34 1.29
C CYS A 273 3.56 4.57 0.48
N VAL A 274 3.21 5.74 0.99
CA VAL A 274 3.71 7.03 0.47
C VAL A 274 5.16 7.32 0.90
N ALA A 275 5.70 6.60 1.89
CA ALA A 275 7.03 6.81 2.46
C ALA A 275 8.15 6.98 1.41
N PRO A 276 8.35 6.09 0.41
CA PRO A 276 9.46 6.23 -0.55
C PRO A 276 9.45 7.56 -1.30
N THR A 277 8.29 7.99 -1.82
CA THR A 277 8.20 9.26 -2.55
C THR A 277 8.23 10.45 -1.58
N ARG A 278 7.54 10.38 -0.44
CA ARG A 278 7.52 11.46 0.56
C ARG A 278 8.90 11.72 1.14
N MET A 279 9.61 10.68 1.54
CA MET A 279 10.98 10.78 2.06
C MET A 279 11.96 11.20 0.98
N GLY A 280 11.78 10.71 -0.26
CA GLY A 280 12.59 11.14 -1.40
C GLY A 280 12.49 12.65 -1.62
N ARG A 281 11.28 13.21 -1.64
CA ARG A 281 11.06 14.66 -1.72
C ARG A 281 11.58 15.44 -0.51
N ASN A 282 11.80 14.79 0.63
CA ASN A 282 12.38 15.40 1.82
C ASN A 282 13.90 15.22 1.93
N GLY A 283 14.57 14.68 0.90
CA GLY A 283 16.02 14.54 0.86
C GLY A 283 16.58 13.25 1.45
N ALA A 284 15.72 12.26 1.73
CA ALA A 284 16.14 10.98 2.28
C ALA A 284 16.11 9.86 1.24
N ALA A 285 17.16 9.04 1.20
CA ALA A 285 17.29 7.88 0.31
C ALA A 285 17.39 6.57 1.12
N PHE A 286 16.69 5.53 0.67
CA PHE A 286 16.86 4.17 1.18
C PHE A 286 18.06 3.49 0.51
N THR A 287 18.87 2.76 1.27
CA THR A 287 19.98 1.96 0.75
C THR A 287 20.06 0.63 1.48
N ALA A 288 20.84 -0.32 0.97
CA ALA A 288 21.09 -1.58 1.68
C ALA A 288 21.75 -1.39 3.05
N ASP A 289 22.41 -0.25 3.25
CA ASP A 289 23.13 0.15 4.47
C ASP A 289 22.37 1.23 5.24
N GLY A 290 21.04 1.16 5.25
CA GLY A 290 20.19 2.09 5.97
C GLY A 290 19.89 3.38 5.20
N ARG A 291 19.41 4.39 5.94
CA ARG A 291 18.91 5.64 5.36
C ARG A 291 20.02 6.67 5.20
N LEU A 292 20.09 7.29 4.02
CA LEU A 292 20.91 8.47 3.75
C LEU A 292 20.08 9.75 3.83
N ASN A 293 20.63 10.82 4.39
CA ASN A 293 20.06 12.17 4.32
C ASN A 293 20.98 13.06 3.48
N LEU A 294 20.55 13.36 2.25
CA LEU A 294 21.37 14.02 1.24
C LEU A 294 21.62 15.50 1.55
N ARG A 295 20.86 16.12 2.48
CA ARG A 295 21.13 17.49 2.93
C ARG A 295 22.41 17.58 3.80
N ASN A 296 22.85 16.48 4.40
CA ASN A 296 24.02 16.47 5.29
C ASN A 296 25.29 16.95 4.54
N ALA A 297 26.09 17.79 5.19
CA ALA A 297 27.31 18.38 4.64
C ALA A 297 28.36 17.34 4.19
N ARG A 298 28.37 16.15 4.81
CA ARG A 298 29.29 15.05 4.45
C ARG A 298 29.18 14.61 2.99
N HIS A 299 28.04 14.87 2.35
CA HIS A 299 27.81 14.50 0.95
C HIS A 299 28.26 15.58 -0.06
N ARG A 300 28.81 16.73 0.39
CA ARG A 300 29.17 17.87 -0.48
C ARG A 300 30.15 17.53 -1.61
N THR A 301 31.06 16.59 -1.37
CA THR A 301 32.08 16.13 -2.33
C THR A 301 32.06 14.61 -2.49
N ASP A 302 30.94 13.96 -2.14
CA ASP A 302 30.80 12.50 -2.25
C ASP A 302 30.42 12.12 -3.69
N GLU A 303 31.41 11.64 -4.46
CA GLU A 303 31.26 11.26 -5.87
C GLU A 303 30.51 9.95 -6.09
N ARG A 304 30.29 9.17 -5.02
CA ARG A 304 29.58 7.88 -5.09
C ARG A 304 28.11 8.08 -5.47
N PRO A 305 27.45 7.06 -6.06
CA PRO A 305 26.00 7.05 -6.24
C PRO A 305 25.27 6.95 -4.90
N LEU A 306 23.93 7.03 -4.90
CA LEU A 306 23.14 6.84 -3.68
C LEU A 306 23.42 5.46 -3.06
N ASP A 307 23.41 4.41 -3.89
CA ASP A 307 23.72 3.02 -3.55
C ASP A 307 24.48 2.38 -4.72
N GLU A 308 25.64 1.78 -4.46
CA GLU A 308 26.52 1.18 -5.48
C GLU A 308 25.94 -0.09 -6.10
N SER A 309 25.02 -0.77 -5.39
CA SER A 309 24.32 -1.95 -5.89
C SER A 309 23.03 -1.61 -6.65
N CYS A 310 22.65 -0.34 -6.70
CA CYS A 310 21.39 0.10 -7.28
C CYS A 310 21.56 0.44 -8.76
N GLY A 311 20.79 -0.25 -9.60
CA GLY A 311 20.78 -0.03 -11.03
C GLY A 311 19.87 1.11 -11.49
N CYS A 312 19.28 1.94 -10.61
CA CYS A 312 18.29 2.93 -11.02
C CYS A 312 18.90 4.11 -11.82
N ALA A 313 18.06 4.88 -12.51
CA ALA A 313 18.51 6.04 -13.30
C ALA A 313 19.28 7.08 -12.49
N ALA A 314 18.95 7.24 -11.19
CA ALA A 314 19.67 8.16 -10.31
C ALA A 314 21.09 7.65 -10.02
N CYS A 315 21.23 6.40 -9.59
CA CYS A 315 22.53 5.81 -9.22
C CYS A 315 23.47 5.63 -10.42
N ARG A 316 22.95 5.38 -11.63
CA ARG A 316 23.80 5.21 -12.83
C ARG A 316 24.39 6.51 -13.37
N ARG A 317 23.85 7.68 -13.00
CA ARG A 317 24.16 8.94 -13.68
C ARG A 317 24.66 10.05 -12.75
N PHE A 318 24.28 10.01 -11.47
CA PHE A 318 24.47 11.15 -10.58
C PHE A 318 25.16 10.74 -9.28
N SER A 319 26.06 11.60 -8.82
CA SER A 319 26.71 11.46 -7.52
C SER A 319 25.83 11.99 -6.38
N ARG A 320 26.12 11.55 -5.16
CA ARG A 320 25.53 12.13 -3.93
C ARG A 320 25.80 13.63 -3.83
N ALA A 321 26.98 14.10 -4.25
CA ALA A 321 27.32 15.52 -4.30
C ALA A 321 26.38 16.32 -5.20
N TYR A 322 26.11 15.84 -6.41
CA TYR A 322 25.20 16.50 -7.34
C TYR A 322 23.76 16.49 -6.80
N ILE A 323 23.27 15.35 -6.33
CA ILE A 323 21.91 15.25 -5.77
C ILE A 323 21.77 16.16 -4.55
N ARG A 324 22.76 16.20 -3.66
CA ARG A 324 22.78 17.15 -2.54
C ARG A 324 22.66 18.59 -3.03
N HIS A 325 23.43 18.97 -4.05
CA HIS A 325 23.37 20.32 -4.62
C HIS A 325 21.94 20.68 -5.04
N LEU A 326 21.24 19.78 -5.75
CA LEU A 326 19.84 19.99 -6.14
C LEU A 326 18.91 20.24 -4.93
N PHE A 327 19.13 19.58 -3.80
CA PHE A 327 18.36 19.83 -2.57
C PHE A 327 18.72 21.13 -1.85
N VAL A 328 19.94 21.62 -2.02
CA VAL A 328 20.38 22.90 -1.44
C VAL A 328 19.90 24.08 -2.28
N THR A 329 19.70 23.88 -3.59
CA THR A 329 19.18 24.89 -4.52
C THR A 329 17.70 24.73 -4.82
N ASP A 330 16.99 23.87 -4.08
CA ASP A 330 15.54 23.61 -4.21
C ASP A 330 15.08 23.23 -5.63
N GLU A 331 15.92 22.48 -6.35
CA GLU A 331 15.65 22.03 -7.72
C GLU A 331 14.72 20.80 -7.74
N LEU A 332 13.68 20.86 -8.57
CA LEU A 332 12.67 19.79 -8.72
C LEU A 332 13.29 18.44 -9.13
N LEU A 333 14.41 18.47 -9.86
CA LEU A 333 15.13 17.27 -10.27
C LEU A 333 15.59 16.43 -9.06
N GLY A 334 15.99 17.08 -7.95
CA GLY A 334 16.40 16.37 -6.73
C GLY A 334 15.24 15.56 -6.14
N LEU A 335 14.04 16.14 -6.12
CA LEU A 335 12.80 15.51 -5.67
C LEU A 335 12.45 14.27 -6.50
N ARG A 336 12.57 14.37 -7.83
CA ARG A 336 12.33 13.27 -8.76
C ARG A 336 13.36 12.15 -8.59
N LEU A 337 14.66 12.48 -8.56
CA LEU A 337 15.73 11.47 -8.49
C LEU A 337 15.66 10.63 -7.22
N LEU A 338 15.41 11.24 -6.06
CA LEU A 338 15.28 10.48 -4.81
C LEU A 338 13.98 9.69 -4.72
N SER A 339 12.87 10.22 -5.25
CA SER A 339 11.62 9.47 -5.32
C SER A 339 11.76 8.24 -6.21
N LEU A 340 12.38 8.40 -7.39
CA LEU A 340 12.69 7.31 -8.33
C LEU A 340 13.56 6.25 -7.66
N HIS A 341 14.66 6.66 -7.03
CA HIS A 341 15.55 5.75 -6.33
C HIS A 341 14.83 4.96 -5.22
N ASN A 342 14.07 5.63 -4.36
CA ASN A 342 13.40 4.97 -3.24
C ASN A 342 12.33 3.98 -3.70
N VAL A 343 11.52 4.34 -4.70
CA VAL A 343 10.52 3.40 -5.23
C VAL A 343 11.22 2.20 -5.89
N HIS A 344 12.33 2.42 -6.61
CA HIS A 344 13.10 1.35 -7.23
C HIS A 344 13.68 0.42 -6.17
N PHE A 345 14.20 0.99 -5.10
CA PHE A 345 14.76 0.24 -3.99
C PHE A 345 13.73 -0.72 -3.37
N LEU A 346 12.50 -0.26 -3.09
CA LEU A 346 11.47 -1.10 -2.48
C LEU A 346 10.96 -2.19 -3.43
N ILE A 347 10.77 -1.88 -4.72
CA ILE A 347 10.38 -2.89 -5.72
C ILE A 347 11.48 -3.95 -5.85
N ALA A 348 12.75 -3.52 -5.93
CA ALA A 348 13.89 -4.44 -5.99
C ALA A 348 14.03 -5.29 -4.71
N LEU A 349 13.76 -4.72 -3.55
CA LEU A 349 13.76 -5.44 -2.26
C LEU A 349 12.73 -6.57 -2.26
N MET A 350 11.50 -6.31 -2.72
CA MET A 350 10.46 -7.33 -2.82
C MET A 350 10.79 -8.43 -3.82
N ARG A 351 11.41 -8.08 -4.96
CA ARG A 351 11.92 -9.09 -5.91
C ARG A 351 13.01 -9.97 -5.31
N ARG A 352 13.92 -9.41 -4.50
CA ARG A 352 14.95 -10.18 -3.77
C ARG A 352 14.33 -11.08 -2.70
N ALA A 353 13.36 -10.57 -1.94
CA ALA A 353 12.59 -11.36 -0.97
C ALA A 353 11.90 -12.54 -1.66
N ARG A 354 11.23 -12.30 -2.78
CA ARG A 354 10.59 -13.35 -3.59
C ARG A 354 11.58 -14.42 -4.05
N ALA A 355 12.74 -14.02 -4.56
CA ALA A 355 13.78 -14.96 -4.99
C ALA A 355 14.25 -15.83 -3.82
N ALA A 356 14.54 -15.22 -2.67
CA ALA A 356 14.97 -15.95 -1.47
C ALA A 356 13.90 -16.94 -0.96
N VAL A 357 12.60 -16.61 -1.07
CA VAL A 357 11.51 -17.56 -0.74
C VAL A 357 11.49 -18.74 -1.70
N ARG A 358 11.63 -18.49 -3.01
CA ARG A 358 11.67 -19.55 -4.03
C ARG A 358 12.87 -20.48 -3.87
N ASP A 359 14.00 -19.94 -3.41
CA ASP A 359 15.22 -20.70 -3.20
C ASP A 359 15.26 -21.39 -1.81
N GLY A 360 14.25 -21.17 -0.95
CA GLY A 360 14.21 -21.73 0.40
C GLY A 360 15.27 -21.15 1.35
N THR A 361 15.72 -19.92 1.08
CA THR A 361 16.78 -19.23 1.84
C THR A 361 16.30 -17.94 2.50
N PHE A 362 14.99 -17.65 2.47
CA PHE A 362 14.42 -16.40 2.93
C PHE A 362 14.72 -16.15 4.41
N HIS A 363 14.58 -17.15 5.28
CA HIS A 363 14.82 -16.97 6.71
C HIS A 363 16.26 -16.52 7.02
N ALA A 364 17.26 -17.14 6.39
CA ALA A 364 18.66 -16.75 6.56
C ALA A 364 18.92 -15.37 5.93
N TRP A 365 18.42 -15.15 4.72
CA TRP A 365 18.56 -13.88 3.99
C TRP A 365 17.95 -12.70 4.74
N SER A 366 16.73 -12.84 5.26
CA SER A 366 16.00 -11.76 5.94
C SER A 366 16.69 -11.37 7.24
N ARG A 367 17.12 -12.34 8.05
CA ARG A 367 17.91 -12.10 9.27
C ARG A 367 19.18 -11.31 8.97
N ASP A 368 19.96 -11.74 7.99
CA ASP A 368 21.24 -11.10 7.65
C ASP A 368 21.01 -9.70 7.05
N TRP A 369 19.96 -9.54 6.23
CA TRP A 369 19.55 -8.26 5.67
C TRP A 369 19.12 -7.26 6.76
N LEU A 370 18.27 -7.69 7.69
CA LEU A 370 17.81 -6.86 8.81
C LEU A 370 18.96 -6.49 9.75
N ALA A 371 19.83 -7.43 10.07
CA ALA A 371 21.02 -7.17 10.89
C ALA A 371 21.92 -6.11 10.24
N ARG A 372 22.19 -6.23 8.93
CA ARG A 372 22.95 -5.23 8.18
C ARG A 372 22.24 -3.86 8.22
N TYR A 373 20.96 -3.82 7.89
CA TYR A 373 20.19 -2.57 7.80
C TYR A 373 20.10 -1.84 9.14
N HIS A 374 19.96 -2.57 10.26
CA HIS A 374 19.93 -1.99 11.62
C HIS A 374 21.31 -1.62 12.18
N SER A 375 22.37 -2.29 11.72
CA SER A 375 23.76 -1.94 12.11
C SER A 375 24.26 -0.64 11.50
N ALA A 376 23.56 -0.14 10.47
CA ALA A 376 23.89 1.10 9.81
C ALA A 376 23.91 2.27 10.81
N PRO A 377 24.91 3.16 10.77
CA PRO A 377 24.92 4.33 11.64
C PRO A 377 23.65 5.14 11.38
N LYS A 378 22.83 5.34 12.42
CA LYS A 378 21.68 6.26 12.34
C LYS A 378 22.23 7.59 11.84
N SER A 379 21.73 8.06 10.70
CA SER A 379 22.15 9.32 10.09
C SER A 379 22.07 10.44 11.12
N GLN A 380 23.22 10.85 11.68
CA GLN A 380 23.33 12.10 12.43
C GLN A 380 23.20 13.29 11.47
#